data_AF-A0A6B8RJD4-F1
#
_entry.id   AF-A0A6B8RJD4-F1
#
_cell.length_a   1.000
_cell.length_b   1.000
_cell.length_c   1.000
_cell.angle_alpha   90.00
_cell.angle_beta   90.00
_cell.angle_gamma   90.00
#
_symmetry.space_group_name_H-M   'P 1'
#
loop_
_entity.id
_entity.type
_entity.pdbx_description
1 polymer ?
#
loop_
_entity_poly.entity_id
_entity_poly.type
_entity_poly.pdbx_seq_one_letter_code
_entity_poly.pdbx_strand_id
1 'polypeptide(L)' 'MYRSGYRLKTDVDFDNAIIFRLIISITQQDMHVGSGFIKSHNNEVVYISNFAVSKEHCEFKICL' A
#
# COMPACT_ATOMS: atom_id res chain seq x y z
N MET A 1 -4.24 5.00 -15.58
CA MET A 1 -3.48 6.13 -15.01
C MET A 1 -3.82 6.21 -13.53
N TYR A 2 -2.86 5.91 -12.65
CA TYR A 2 -3.09 5.94 -11.21
C TYR A 2 -3.29 7.37 -10.73
N ARG A 3 -4.17 7.56 -9.74
CA ARG A 3 -4.50 8.87 -9.17
C ARG A 3 -4.26 8.83 -7.66
N SER A 4 -3.87 9.98 -7.10
CA SER A 4 -3.84 10.14 -5.64
C SER A 4 -5.19 9.76 -5.04
N GLY A 5 -5.17 9.11 -3.88
CA GLY A 5 -6.34 8.60 -3.18
C GLY A 5 -6.89 7.27 -3.70
N TYR A 6 -6.38 6.73 -4.81
CA TYR A 6 -6.81 5.41 -5.30
C TYR A 6 -6.46 4.32 -4.28
N ARG A 7 -7.45 3.51 -3.90
CA ARG A 7 -7.32 2.43 -2.92
C ARG A 7 -6.78 1.16 -3.58
N LEU A 8 -5.71 0.58 -3.04
CA LEU A 8 -5.20 -0.71 -3.47
C LEU A 8 -5.98 -1.83 -2.76
N LYS A 9 -6.47 -2.82 -3.51
CA LYS A 9 -7.26 -3.94 -2.95
C LYS A 9 -6.83 -5.29 -3.50
N THR A 10 -6.54 -5.36 -4.79
CA THR A 10 -6.19 -6.60 -5.48
C THR A 10 -4.68 -6.78 -5.53
N ASP A 11 -4.20 -8.01 -5.65
CA ASP A 11 -2.76 -8.26 -5.84
C ASP A 11 -2.19 -7.50 -7.04
N VAL A 12 -2.96 -7.39 -8.12
CA VAL A 12 -2.61 -6.58 -9.29
C VAL A 12 -2.43 -5.10 -8.94
N ASP A 13 -3.22 -4.52 -8.03
CA ASP A 13 -3.02 -3.14 -7.59
C ASP A 13 -1.67 -2.97 -6.88
N PHE A 14 -1.31 -3.92 -6.02
CA PHE A 14 -0.05 -3.89 -5.27
C PHE A 14 1.16 -4.17 -6.16
N ASP A 15 1.08 -5.13 -7.08
CA ASP A 15 2.10 -5.42 -8.09
C ASP A 15 2.36 -4.18 -8.95
N ASN A 16 1.30 -3.51 -9.41
CA ASN A 16 1.44 -2.28 -10.16
C ASN A 16 2.07 -1.16 -9.33
N ALA A 17 1.68 -1.01 -8.06
CA ALA A 17 2.29 -0.02 -7.18
C ALA A 17 3.80 -0.27 -6.99
N ILE A 18 4.24 -1.54 -7.00
CA ILE A 18 5.67 -1.90 -7.00
C ILE A 18 6.32 -1.53 -8.35
N ILE A 19 5.75 -1.97 -9.47
CA ILE A 19 6.29 -1.76 -10.84
C ILE A 19 6.46 -0.27 -11.14
N PHE A 20 5.45 0.53 -10.82
CA PHE A 20 5.45 1.97 -11.05
C PHE A 20 6.10 2.77 -9.93
N ARG A 21 6.65 2.10 -8.90
CA ARG A 21 7.25 2.73 -7.71
C ARG A 21 6.36 3.83 -7.14
N LEU A 22 5.12 3.51 -6.83
CA LEU A 22 4.15 4.46 -6.28
C LEU A 22 4.33 4.59 -4.77
N ILE A 23 4.25 5.82 -4.26
CA ILE A 23 4.17 6.08 -2.82
C ILE A 23 2.73 5.83 -2.38
N ILE A 24 2.58 5.04 -1.31
CA ILE A 24 1.30 4.77 -0.70
C ILE A 24 1.25 5.30 0.74
N SER A 25 0.08 5.75 1.16
CA SER A 25 -0.29 5.99 2.56
C SER A 25 -1.06 4.78 3.08
N ILE A 26 -0.71 4.38 4.29
CA ILE A 26 -1.35 3.31 5.04
C ILE A 26 -2.13 3.93 6.19
N THR A 27 -3.38 3.52 6.34
CA THR A 27 -4.23 3.90 7.46
C THR A 27 -4.86 2.67 8.11
N GLN A 28 -4.90 2.62 9.44
CA GLN A 28 -5.56 1.58 10.23
C GLN A 28 -6.51 2.27 11.21
N GLN A 29 -7.81 1.90 11.19
CA GLN A 29 -8.84 2.54 12.02
C GLN A 29 -8.79 4.07 11.94
N ASP A 30 -8.75 4.61 10.71
CA ASP A 30 -8.63 6.04 10.39
C ASP A 30 -7.35 6.76 10.89
N MET A 31 -6.42 6.04 11.52
CA MET A 31 -5.12 6.58 11.94
C MET A 31 -4.05 6.31 10.89
N HIS A 32 -3.21 7.31 10.61
CA HIS A 32 -2.06 7.15 9.72
C HIS A 32 -0.97 6.34 10.40
N VAL A 33 -0.65 5.17 9.85
CA VAL A 33 0.38 4.26 10.39
C VAL A 33 1.71 4.43 9.66
N GLY A 34 1.69 4.88 8.42
CA GLY A 34 2.92 5.21 7.68
C GLY A 34 2.69 5.37 6.19
N SER A 35 3.74 5.86 5.51
CA SER A 35 3.76 6.02 4.05
C SER A 35 5.07 5.50 3.47
N GLY A 36 5.05 5.05 2.22
CA GLY A 36 6.26 4.66 1.50
C GLY A 36 6.03 3.83 0.26
N PHE A 37 7.12 3.29 -0.28
CA PHE A 37 7.09 2.34 -1.39
C PHE A 37 6.88 0.92 -0.87
N ILE A 38 6.09 0.14 -1.60
CA ILE A 38 5.97 -1.30 -1.37
C ILE A 38 7.24 -1.97 -1.90
N LYS A 39 7.89 -2.79 -1.06
CA LYS A 39 9.02 -3.65 -1.47
C LYS A 39 8.51 -4.95 -2.06
N SER A 40 7.55 -5.58 -1.40
CA SER A 40 6.89 -6.82 -1.83
C SER A 40 5.57 -6.99 -1.08
N HIS A 41 4.73 -7.91 -1.53
CA HIS A 41 3.54 -8.33 -0.79
C HIS A 41 3.28 -9.83 -1.00
N ASN A 42 2.43 -10.38 -0.15
CA ASN A 42 1.78 -11.68 -0.35
C ASN A 42 0.27 -11.52 -0.17
N ASN A 43 -0.47 -12.62 0.01
CA ASN A 43 -1.93 -12.59 0.15
C ASN A 43 -2.41 -11.83 1.41
N GLU A 44 -1.60 -11.75 2.46
CA GLU A 44 -2.00 -11.25 3.77
C GLU A 44 -1.26 -9.99 4.21
N VAL A 45 -0.04 -9.80 3.72
CA VAL A 45 0.93 -8.83 4.25
C VAL A 45 1.53 -8.01 3.12
N VAL A 46 1.72 -6.72 3.38
CA VAL A 46 2.47 -5.78 2.54
C VAL A 46 3.74 -5.39 3.29
N TYR A 47 4.89 -5.55 2.63
CA TYR A 47 6.19 -5.18 3.16
C TYR A 47 6.60 -3.80 2.62
N ILE A 48 6.74 -2.84 3.53
CA ILE A 48 7.26 -1.50 3.25
C ILE A 48 8.72 -1.44 3.76
N SER A 49 9.49 -0.46 3.31
CA SER A 49 10.92 -0.34 3.58
C SER A 49 11.38 -0.74 4.98
N ASN A 50 10.65 -0.33 6.02
CA ASN A 50 11.08 -0.49 7.41
C ASN A 50 10.08 -1.30 8.27
N PHE A 51 8.95 -1.74 7.74
CA PHE A 51 7.90 -2.42 8.50
C PHE A 51 6.95 -3.20 7.59
N ALA A 52 6.18 -4.11 8.18
CA ALA A 52 5.18 -4.91 7.49
C ALA A 52 3.79 -4.62 8.07
N VAL A 53 2.76 -4.65 7.22
CA VAL A 53 1.37 -4.40 7.62
C VAL A 53 0.41 -5.42 7.01
N SER A 54 -0.64 -5.75 7.76
CA SER A 54 -1.69 -6.67 7.32
C SER A 54 -2.62 -5.99 6.31
N LYS A 55 -2.93 -6.69 5.21
CA LYS A 55 -3.91 -6.27 4.20
C LYS A 55 -5.34 -6.22 4.74
N GLU A 56 -5.66 -7.06 5.72
CA GLU A 56 -6.99 -7.16 6.31
C GLU A 56 -7.32 -5.95 7.20
N HIS A 57 -6.32 -5.48 7.94
CA HIS A 57 -6.52 -4.45 8.97
C HIS A 57 -6.16 -3.04 8.50
N CYS A 58 -5.56 -2.88 7.33
CA CYS A 58 -5.09 -1.59 6.82
C CYS A 58 -5.75 -1.22 5.49
N GLU A 59 -6.01 0.07 5.31
CA GLU A 59 -6.28 0.64 3.99
C GLU A 59 -4.99 1.19 3.38
N PHE A 60 -4.83 0.99 2.07
CA PHE A 60 -3.69 1.45 1.29
C PHE A 60 -4.19 2.40 0.21
N LYS A 61 -3.65 3.62 0.16
CA LYS A 61 -4.02 4.64 -0.83
C LYS A 61 -2.78 5.20 -1.51
N ILE A 62 -2.86 5.49 -2.80
CA ILE A 62 -1.76 6.16 -3.53
C ILE A 62 -1.66 7.62 -3.06
N CYS A 63 -0.46 8.12 -2.77
CA CYS A 63 -0.23 9.52 -2.38
C CYS A 63 0.09 10.46 -3.56
N LEU A 64 0.74 9.93 -4.61
CA LEU A 64 1.65 10.62 -5.54
C LEU A 64 3.05 10.82 -4.97
#